data_AF-A0A259EAF6-F1
#
_entry.id   AF-A0A259EAF6-F1
#
_cell.length_a   1.000
_cell.length_b   1.000
_cell.length_c   1.000
_cell.angle_alpha   90.00
_cell.angle_beta   90.00
_cell.angle_gamma   90.00
#
_symmetry.space_group_name_H-M   'P 1'
#
loop_
_entity.id
_entity.type
_entity.pdbx_description
1 polymer ?
#
loop_
_entity_poly.entity_id
_entity_poly.type
_entity_poly.pdbx_seq_one_letter_code
_entity_poly.pdbx_strand_id
1 'polypeptide(L)' 'MIWESGQAFWAMGGYGLYVWGSFGMTLLCVVAEIGLLRRHRLHVWQRLKRMKSWDPQ' A
#
# COMPACT_ATOMS: atom_id res chain seq x y z
N MET A 1 -29.15 21.07 -8.41
CA MET A 1 -27.82 21.20 -7.80
C MET A 1 -27.95 20.82 -6.33
N ILE A 2 -27.71 19.56 -5.97
CA ILE A 2 -27.65 19.17 -4.56
C ILE A 2 -26.62 18.04 -4.47
N TRP A 3 -25.35 18.43 -4.59
CA TRP A 3 -24.25 17.57 -4.21
C TRP A 3 -24.15 17.61 -2.68
N GLU A 4 -25.22 17.20 -1.99
CA GLU A 4 -25.21 16.83 -0.56
C GLU A 4 -24.48 15.48 -0.36
N SER A 5 -23.72 15.05 -1.38
CA SER A 5 -23.12 13.74 -1.52
C SER A 5 -22.00 13.48 -0.51
N GLY A 6 -21.46 14.52 0.15
CA GLY A 6 -20.51 14.36 1.25
C GLY A 6 -21.19 14.16 2.62
N GLN A 7 -22.25 14.92 2.91
CA GLN A 7 -22.97 14.83 4.19
C GLN A 7 -23.89 13.62 4.26
N ALA A 8 -24.48 13.17 3.14
CA ALA A 8 -25.30 11.96 3.08
C ALA A 8 -24.52 10.67 3.43
N PHE A 9 -23.22 10.61 3.11
CA PHE A 9 -22.34 9.49 3.45
C PHE A 9 -22.07 9.39 4.96
N TRP A 10 -21.99 10.54 5.65
CA TRP A 10 -21.81 10.61 7.10
C TRP A 10 -23.15 10.46 7.84
N ALA A 11 -24.25 10.93 7.24
CA ALA A 11 -25.61 10.84 7.77
C ALA A 11 -26.23 9.43 7.67
N MET A 12 -25.62 8.49 6.93
CA MET A 12 -26.05 7.08 6.84
C MET A 12 -25.75 6.23 8.09
N GLY A 13 -25.42 6.84 9.24
CA GLY A 13 -25.53 6.17 10.54
C GLY A 13 -24.62 4.95 10.74
N GLY A 14 -23.38 4.97 10.22
CA GLY A 14 -22.35 3.97 10.53
C GLY A 14 -21.90 3.07 9.38
N TYR A 15 -22.63 3.00 8.27
CA TYR A 15 -22.24 2.18 7.11
C TYR A 15 -21.03 2.72 6.33
N GLY A 16 -20.81 4.04 6.33
CA GLY A 16 -19.67 4.67 5.68
C GLY A 16 -18.32 4.18 6.24
N LEU A 17 -18.25 3.92 7.55
CA LEU A 17 -17.07 3.37 8.21
C LEU A 17 -16.76 1.93 7.79
N TYR A 18 -17.77 1.14 7.42
CA TYR A 18 -17.57 -0.24 6.98
C TYR A 18 -16.99 -0.30 5.56
N VAL A 19 -17.52 0.54 4.66
CA VAL A 19 -17.02 0.68 3.29
C VAL A 19 -15.61 1.25 3.32
N TRP A 20 -15.42 2.39 3.98
CA TRP A 20 -14.09 3.01 4.11
C TRP A 20 -13.11 2.16 4.90
N GLY A 21 -13.58 1.38 5.88
CA GLY A 21 -12.77 0.39 6.60
C GLY A 21 -12.25 -0.71 5.68
N SER A 22 -13.09 -1.26 4.81
CA SER A 22 -12.71 -2.32 3.86
C SER A 22 -11.76 -1.81 2.77
N PHE A 23 -12.03 -0.60 2.24
CA PHE A 23 -11.13 0.09 1.31
C PHE A 23 -9.80 0.47 1.97
N GLY A 24 -9.84 0.96 3.22
CA GLY A 24 -8.66 1.28 4.01
C GLY A 24 -7.83 0.03 4.32
N MET A 25 -8.46 -1.10 4.64
CA MET A 25 -7.79 -2.37 4.90
C MET A 25 -7.12 -2.91 3.63
N THR A 26 -7.80 -2.80 2.49
CA THR A 26 -7.24 -3.17 1.18
C THR A 26 -6.04 -2.29 0.84
N LEU A 27 -6.17 -0.97 1.02
CA LEU A 27 -5.08 -0.01 0.81
C LEU A 27 -3.89 -0.31 1.74
N LEU A 28 -4.16 -0.66 3.00
CA LEU A 28 -3.13 -1.02 3.98
C LEU A 28 -2.38 -2.29 3.55
N CYS A 29 -3.08 -3.33 3.10
CA CYS A 29 -2.45 -4.54 2.54
C CYS A 29 -1.56 -4.22 1.34
N VAL A 30 -2.04 -3.40 0.40
CA VAL A 30 -1.26 -2.99 -0.79
C VAL A 30 -0.01 -2.21 -0.37
N VAL A 31 -0.14 -1.26 0.56
CA VAL A 31 1.01 -0.48 1.06
C VAL A 31 2.00 -1.38 1.79
N ALA A 32 1.53 -2.32 2.60
CA ALA A 32 2.38 -3.29 3.29
C ALA A 32 3.15 -4.16 2.28
N GLU A 33 2.49 -4.67 1.25
CA GLU A 33 3.11 -5.48 0.20
C GLU A 33 4.17 -4.68 -0.57
N ILE A 34 3.86 -3.44 -0.97
CA ILE A 34 4.84 -2.53 -1.60
C ILE A 34 6.04 -2.28 -0.66
N GLY A 35 5.79 -2.09 0.63
CA GLY A 35 6.82 -1.91 1.64
C GLY A 35 7.75 -3.12 1.74
N LEU A 36 7.19 -4.32 1.82
CA LEU A 36 7.92 -5.59 1.80
C LEU A 36 8.72 -5.76 0.50
N LEU A 37 8.11 -5.49 -0.65
CA LEU A 37 8.76 -5.61 -1.96
C LEU A 37 9.94 -4.65 -2.10
N ARG A 38 9.80 -3.41 -1.60
CA ARG A 38 10.89 -2.43 -1.57
C ARG A 38 12.06 -2.90 -0.70
N ARG A 39 11.77 -3.45 0.48
CA ARG A 39 12.80 -4.02 1.37
C ARG A 39 13.52 -5.20 0.70
N HIS A 40 12.75 -6.09 0.07
CA HIS A 40 13.30 -7.24 -0.65
C HIS A 40 14.18 -6.81 -1.83
N ARG A 41 13.76 -5.77 -2.57
CA ARG A 41 14.54 -5.24 -3.69
C ARG A 41 15.90 -4.69 -3.23
N LEU A 42 15.96 -4.01 -2.09
CA LEU A 42 17.22 -3.54 -1.51
C LEU A 42 18.14 -4.71 -1.13
N HIS A 43 17.59 -5.76 -0.52
CA HIS A 43 18.35 -6.95 -0.15
C HIS A 43 18.90 -7.70 -1.37
N VAL A 44 18.08 -7.87 -2.42
CA VAL A 44 18.51 -8.50 -3.68
C VAL A 44 19.62 -7.68 -4.35
N TRP A 45 19.48 -6.36 -4.37
CA TRP A 45 20.52 -5.46 -4.91
C TRP A 45 21.85 -5.56 -4.16
N GLN A 46 21.81 -5.69 -2.84
CA GLN A 46 23.02 -5.91 -2.04
C GLN A 46 23.69 -7.25 -2.34
N ARG A 47 22.89 -8.32 -2.55
CA ARG A 47 23.43 -9.64 -2.95
C ARG A 47 24.05 -9.61 -4.35
N LEU A 48 23.43 -8.93 -5.30
CA LEU A 48 23.96 -8.77 -6.65
C LEU A 48 25.24 -7.92 -6.67
N LYS A 49 25.31 -6.83 -5.88
CA LYS A 49 26.54 -6.04 -5.74
C LYS A 49 27.72 -6.87 -5.24
N ARG A 50 27.50 -7.77 -4.27
CA ARG A 50 28.54 -8.67 -3.75
C ARG A 50 29.04 -9.65 -4.81
N MET A 51 28.15 -10.16 -5.66
CA MET A 51 28.55 -11.06 -6.76
C MET A 51 29.30 -10.31 -7.86
N LYS A 52 28.88 -9.08 -8.20
CA LYS A 52 29.60 -8.26 -9.20
C LYS A 52 31.02 -7.89 -8.76
N SER A 53 31.28 -7.71 -7.46
CA SER A 53 32.63 -7.47 -6.96
C SER A 53 33.54 -8.72 -6.93
N TRP A 54 32.98 -9.90 -7.20
CA TRP A 54 33.71 -11.17 -7.20
C TRP A 54 33.95 -11.71 -8.62
N ASP A 55 33.62 -10.94 -9.65
CA ASP A 55 33.99 -11.23 -11.05
C ASP A 55 35.19 -10.33 -11.43
N PRO A 56 36.44 -10.75 -11.12
CA PRO A 56 37.62 -10.18 -11.72
C PRO A 56 37.77 -10.78 -13.13
N GLN A 57 37.31 -10.03 -14.13
CA GLN A 57 37.80 -10.15 -15.51
C GLN A 57 39.11 -9.38 -15.63
#